data_AF-A0A924W212-F1
#
_entry.id   AF-A0A924W212-F1
#
_cell.length_a   1.000
_cell.length_b   1.000
_cell.length_c   1.000
_cell.angle_alpha   90.00
_cell.angle_beta   90.00
_cell.angle_gamma   90.00
#
_symmetry.space_group_name_H-M   'P 1'
#
loop_
_entity.id
_entity.type
_entity.pdbx_description
1 polymer ?
#
loop_
_entity_poly.entity_id
_entity_poly.type
_entity_poly.pdbx_seq_one_letter_code
_entity_poly.pdbx_strand_id
1 'polypeptide(L)'
;MRVLLSAACGLVLVGCATAPVPAARPLTQAHIETMGPTRVVVAENNYGVMKSWFMTDSSAAGASYGLVGALVTVTMDAIINAGPSRRAREAADEVAQIAPAEEFDTSLVTRLQQQIPGTEVAVAAVVDAALDGSATPTEQGATTETPAIVAEPVQTSVAAPSGVTFSEVATVQKLSAPDAIDDAVEISTSYTLSEDSSVLRVMAYVTYQSPQTPYVTPYAFEGSVPRAEQEGPAYRNTFTYYSDQLPAPTLTPELRDRLIASVQQGARDEAGNLPVEGTTEYRAMERELENARDDELTKSEIAIFLTREWLRDDAALLRQEIAKAHDFIARYVALDLNSTAVPSLDGTDQRIETMADERTVRRIGAGVVAGSYVSSPGGVGSFSTYGNAVAISRSHANRADALRDAARAERRASR
;
A
#
# COMPACT_ATOMS: atom_id res chain seq x y z
N MET A 1 -8.30 -39.99 36.04
CA MET A 1 -8.06 -38.75 36.82
C MET A 1 -6.68 -38.09 36.62
N ARG A 2 -5.70 -38.73 35.94
CA ARG A 2 -4.38 -38.12 35.64
C ARG A 2 -4.30 -37.34 34.30
N VAL A 3 -5.31 -37.44 33.44
CA VAL A 3 -5.34 -36.77 32.13
C VAL A 3 -5.93 -35.35 32.18
N LEU A 4 -6.66 -35.00 33.26
CA LEU A 4 -7.26 -33.66 33.42
C LEU A 4 -6.29 -32.62 34.02
N LEU A 5 -5.15 -33.03 34.58
CA LEU A 5 -4.17 -32.09 35.17
C LEU A 5 -3.18 -31.53 34.15
N SER A 6 -2.96 -32.23 33.03
CA SER A 6 -2.03 -31.79 31.97
C SER A 6 -2.63 -30.74 31.02
N ALA A 7 -3.97 -30.63 30.94
CA ALA A 7 -4.64 -29.62 30.15
C ALA A 7 -4.65 -28.23 30.82
N ALA A 8 -4.53 -28.16 32.16
CA ALA A 8 -4.50 -26.90 32.90
C ALA A 8 -3.11 -26.21 32.88
N CYS A 9 -2.01 -26.96 32.69
CA CYS A 9 -0.67 -26.38 32.56
C CYS A 9 -0.35 -25.87 31.14
N GLY A 10 -1.09 -26.30 30.11
CA GLY A 10 -0.90 -25.83 28.73
C GLY A 10 -1.46 -24.43 28.44
N LEU A 11 -2.37 -23.93 29.28
CA LEU A 11 -3.01 -22.61 29.11
C LEU A 11 -2.26 -21.46 29.81
N VAL A 12 -1.24 -21.75 30.63
CA VAL A 12 -0.49 -20.72 31.37
C VAL A 12 0.76 -20.24 30.59
N LEU A 13 1.19 -20.95 29.54
CA LEU A 13 2.41 -20.63 28.78
C LEU A 13 2.19 -19.72 27.55
N VAL A 14 0.96 -19.30 27.25
CA VAL A 14 0.66 -18.38 26.12
C VAL A 14 0.50 -16.93 26.60
N GLY A 15 0.58 -16.71 27.92
CA GLY A 15 0.34 -15.41 28.56
C GLY A 15 1.57 -14.54 28.80
N CYS A 16 2.67 -14.71 28.05
CA CYS A 16 3.66 -13.62 27.94
C CYS A 16 3.08 -12.52 27.06
N ALA A 17 1.96 -11.93 27.50
CA ALA A 17 1.40 -10.71 26.95
C ALA A 17 2.42 -9.61 27.22
N THR A 18 3.33 -9.40 26.28
CA THR A 18 4.13 -8.17 26.26
C THR A 18 3.15 -7.02 26.29
N ALA A 19 3.27 -6.13 27.28
CA ALA A 19 2.49 -4.91 27.31
C ALA A 19 2.57 -4.27 25.92
N PRO A 20 1.43 -3.95 25.29
CA PRO A 20 1.46 -3.33 23.97
C PRO A 20 2.32 -2.06 24.07
N VAL A 21 3.15 -1.84 23.06
CA VAL A 21 3.90 -0.60 22.89
C VAL A 21 3.53 -0.02 21.53
N PRO A 22 3.51 1.30 21.37
CA PRO A 22 3.33 1.88 20.05
C PRO A 22 4.38 1.35 19.07
N ALA A 23 3.96 1.12 17.83
CA ALA A 23 4.86 0.63 16.78
C ALA A 23 5.90 1.69 16.38
N ALA A 24 5.55 2.97 16.51
CA ALA A 24 6.43 4.08 16.18
C ALA A 24 7.59 4.21 17.19
N ARG A 25 8.79 4.46 16.70
CA ARG A 25 10.02 4.63 17.47
C ARG A 25 10.66 5.96 17.03
N PRO A 26 10.43 7.07 17.76
CA PRO A 26 11.07 8.34 17.43
C PRO A 26 12.57 8.28 17.72
N LEU A 27 13.31 9.19 17.07
CA LEU A 27 14.73 9.37 17.36
C LEU A 27 14.92 10.08 18.71
N THR A 28 16.02 9.77 19.39
CA THR A 28 16.47 10.57 20.53
C THR A 28 17.28 11.76 20.03
N GLN A 29 17.46 12.78 20.86
CA GLN A 29 18.31 13.93 20.52
C GLN A 29 19.75 13.49 20.16
N ALA A 30 20.30 12.52 20.88
CA ALA A 30 21.62 11.97 20.59
C ALA A 30 21.68 11.26 19.23
N HIS A 31 20.60 10.57 18.82
CA HIS A 31 20.54 9.99 17.48
C HIS A 31 20.55 11.08 16.41
N ILE A 32 19.72 12.12 16.55
CA ILE A 32 19.64 13.25 15.61
C ILE A 32 21.01 13.91 15.44
N GLU A 33 21.74 14.13 16.53
CA GLU A 33 23.08 14.72 16.52
C GLU A 33 24.13 13.81 15.86
N THR A 34 23.97 12.48 15.99
CA THR A 34 24.92 11.50 15.44
C THR A 34 24.66 11.20 13.96
N MET A 35 23.39 11.18 13.54
CA MET A 35 22.97 10.84 12.18
C MET A 35 23.52 11.82 11.13
N GLY A 36 23.59 13.11 11.47
CA GLY A 36 24.05 14.14 10.55
C GLY A 36 23.29 14.13 9.21
N PRO A 37 23.96 14.42 8.09
CA PRO A 37 23.41 14.28 6.74
C PRO A 37 23.23 12.79 6.36
N THR A 38 22.00 12.29 6.35
CA THR A 38 21.70 10.86 6.15
C THR A 38 21.20 10.57 4.73
N ARG A 39 21.62 9.44 4.16
CA ARG A 39 21.10 8.95 2.88
C ARG A 39 19.68 8.43 3.05
N VAL A 40 18.81 8.74 2.10
CA VAL A 40 17.46 8.17 1.99
C VAL A 40 17.44 7.15 0.87
N VAL A 41 16.87 5.98 1.15
CA VAL A 41 16.66 4.92 0.18
C VAL A 41 15.17 4.64 0.06
N VAL A 42 14.63 4.80 -1.15
CA VAL A 42 13.28 4.32 -1.47
C VAL A 42 13.39 2.86 -1.89
N ALA A 43 12.81 1.99 -1.07
CA ALA A 43 12.69 0.57 -1.35
C ALA A 43 11.52 0.35 -2.32
N GLU A 44 11.83 -0.12 -3.52
CA GLU A 44 10.84 -0.26 -4.59
C GLU A 44 9.62 -1.08 -4.19
N ASN A 45 8.45 -0.58 -4.55
CA ASN A 45 7.22 -1.34 -4.42
C ASN A 45 7.03 -2.27 -5.61
N ASN A 46 7.35 -3.55 -5.46
CA ASN A 46 7.21 -4.53 -6.54
C ASN A 46 5.77 -4.81 -7.01
N TYR A 47 4.74 -4.25 -6.36
CA TYR A 47 3.34 -4.61 -6.60
C TYR A 47 2.48 -3.51 -7.21
N GLY A 48 3.02 -2.30 -7.41
CA GLY A 48 2.25 -1.16 -7.92
C GLY A 48 1.05 -0.82 -7.02
N VAL A 49 -0.08 -0.41 -7.63
CA VAL A 49 -1.35 -0.22 -6.90
C VAL A 49 -2.09 -1.54 -6.76
N MET A 50 -2.22 -1.99 -5.51
CA MET A 50 -3.02 -3.16 -5.19
C MET A 50 -4.49 -2.79 -5.07
N LYS A 51 -5.36 -3.74 -5.39
CA LYS A 51 -6.80 -3.63 -5.14
C LYS A 51 -7.19 -4.52 -3.97
N SER A 52 -7.85 -3.98 -2.95
CA SER A 52 -8.50 -4.83 -1.94
C SER A 52 -9.82 -5.38 -2.49
N TRP A 53 -10.19 -6.59 -2.07
CA TRP A 53 -11.36 -7.29 -2.59
C TRP A 53 -12.15 -7.97 -1.47
N PHE A 54 -13.44 -8.21 -1.68
CA PHE A 54 -14.25 -9.03 -0.78
C PHE A 54 -14.13 -10.49 -1.17
N MET A 55 -13.63 -11.33 -0.28
CA MET A 55 -13.79 -12.78 -0.42
C MET A 55 -14.86 -13.21 0.57
N THR A 56 -15.98 -13.73 0.05
CA THR A 56 -16.94 -14.43 0.91
C THR A 56 -16.24 -15.67 1.46
N ASP A 57 -16.01 -15.70 2.78
CA ASP A 57 -15.49 -16.85 3.51
C ASP A 57 -16.60 -17.40 4.42
N SER A 58 -17.27 -18.45 3.94
CA SER A 58 -18.29 -19.18 4.67
C SER A 58 -17.69 -20.38 5.42
N SER A 59 -16.36 -20.47 5.54
CA SER A 59 -15.67 -21.62 6.16
C SER A 59 -16.06 -21.82 7.62
N ALA A 60 -16.31 -20.74 8.36
CA ALA A 60 -16.81 -20.80 9.73
C ALA A 60 -18.21 -21.41 9.83
N ALA A 61 -19.09 -21.10 8.87
CA ALA A 61 -20.42 -21.71 8.79
C ALA A 61 -20.32 -23.19 8.40
N GLY A 62 -19.47 -23.55 7.44
CA GLY A 62 -19.26 -24.92 6.98
C GLY A 62 -18.58 -25.83 8.02
N ALA A 63 -17.66 -25.29 8.81
CA ALA A 63 -16.94 -26.02 9.85
C ALA A 63 -17.89 -26.57 10.93
N SER A 64 -19.01 -25.89 11.19
CA SER A 64 -20.04 -26.36 12.11
C SER A 64 -20.73 -27.67 11.66
N TYR A 65 -20.65 -28.00 10.38
CA TYR A 65 -21.21 -29.24 9.78
C TYR A 65 -20.12 -30.30 9.48
N GLY A 66 -18.92 -30.15 10.05
CA GLY A 66 -17.81 -31.09 9.88
C GLY A 66 -17.09 -30.97 8.53
N LEU A 67 -16.23 -31.95 8.22
CA LEU A 67 -15.34 -31.93 7.04
C LEU A 67 -16.11 -31.80 5.72
N VAL A 68 -17.25 -32.49 5.59
CA VAL A 68 -18.09 -32.43 4.38
C VAL A 68 -18.73 -31.05 4.24
N GLY A 69 -19.24 -30.48 5.35
CA GLY A 69 -19.75 -29.12 5.38
C GLY A 69 -18.70 -28.10 4.94
N ALA A 70 -17.49 -28.19 5.49
CA ALA A 70 -16.37 -27.34 5.13
C ALA A 70 -15.99 -27.46 3.63
N LEU A 71 -15.98 -28.67 3.07
CA LEU A 71 -15.70 -28.88 1.64
C LEU A 71 -16.78 -28.27 0.73
N VAL A 72 -18.06 -28.42 1.10
CA VAL A 72 -19.17 -27.85 0.33
C VAL A 72 -19.15 -26.32 0.38
N THR A 73 -18.95 -25.72 1.57
CA THR A 73 -18.89 -24.25 1.68
C THR A 73 -17.69 -23.67 0.95
N VAL A 74 -16.50 -24.29 1.07
CA VAL A 74 -15.31 -23.84 0.30
C VAL A 74 -15.55 -23.93 -1.20
N THR A 75 -16.27 -24.95 -1.68
CA THR A 75 -16.60 -25.08 -3.11
C THR A 75 -17.62 -24.01 -3.54
N MET A 76 -18.65 -23.75 -2.72
CA MET A 76 -19.62 -22.69 -2.99
C MET A 76 -18.99 -21.30 -2.98
N ASP A 77 -18.14 -21.00 -1.99
CA ASP A 77 -17.39 -19.75 -1.90
C ASP A 77 -16.46 -19.58 -3.11
N ALA A 78 -15.78 -20.65 -3.55
CA ALA A 78 -14.94 -20.62 -4.74
C ALA A 78 -15.77 -20.29 -6.00
N ILE A 79 -16.97 -20.85 -6.15
CA ILE A 79 -17.86 -20.57 -7.29
C ILE A 79 -18.38 -19.13 -7.23
N ILE A 80 -18.86 -18.68 -6.07
CA ILE A 80 -19.42 -17.32 -5.87
C ILE A 80 -18.33 -16.27 -6.13
N ASN A 81 -17.12 -16.51 -5.64
CA ASN A 81 -16.04 -15.55 -5.75
C ASN A 81 -15.31 -15.61 -7.11
N ALA A 82 -15.46 -16.67 -7.93
CA ALA A 82 -14.67 -16.86 -9.15
C ALA A 82 -14.84 -15.74 -10.18
N GLY A 83 -16.08 -15.39 -10.53
CA GLY A 83 -16.39 -14.34 -11.51
C GLY A 83 -15.87 -12.96 -11.08
N PRO A 84 -16.29 -12.47 -9.90
CA PRO A 84 -15.84 -11.17 -9.40
C PRO A 84 -14.33 -11.11 -9.14
N SER A 85 -13.70 -12.18 -8.62
CA SER A 85 -12.25 -12.22 -8.40
C SER A 85 -11.46 -12.13 -9.69
N ARG A 86 -11.93 -12.75 -10.79
CA ARG A 86 -11.28 -12.65 -12.09
C ARG A 86 -11.33 -11.21 -12.62
N ARG A 87 -12.51 -10.56 -12.61
CA ARG A 87 -12.64 -9.15 -13.01
C ARG A 87 -11.81 -8.22 -12.13
N ALA A 88 -11.71 -8.51 -10.84
CA ALA A 88 -10.86 -7.75 -9.92
C ALA A 88 -9.37 -7.92 -10.22
N ARG A 89 -8.93 -9.13 -10.60
CA ARG A 89 -7.54 -9.38 -11.06
C ARG A 89 -7.26 -8.67 -12.36
N GLU A 90 -8.13 -8.80 -13.36
CA GLU A 90 -8.01 -8.07 -14.63
C GLU A 90 -7.89 -6.57 -14.40
N ALA A 91 -8.76 -6.00 -13.57
CA ALA A 91 -8.67 -4.58 -13.21
C ALA A 91 -7.38 -4.24 -12.45
N ALA A 92 -6.88 -5.11 -11.58
CA ALA A 92 -5.60 -4.90 -10.90
C ALA A 92 -4.40 -4.98 -11.85
N ASP A 93 -4.44 -5.91 -12.81
CA ASP A 93 -3.41 -6.06 -13.85
C ASP A 93 -3.42 -4.84 -14.80
N GLU A 94 -4.61 -4.32 -15.15
CA GLU A 94 -4.77 -3.06 -15.90
C GLU A 94 -4.16 -1.87 -15.13
N VAL A 95 -4.42 -1.75 -13.82
CA VAL A 95 -3.82 -0.70 -13.01
C VAL A 95 -2.30 -0.83 -12.98
N ALA A 96 -1.77 -2.03 -12.80
CA ALA A 96 -0.33 -2.28 -12.76
C ALA A 96 0.36 -1.97 -14.11
N GLN A 97 -0.34 -2.12 -15.24
CA GLN A 97 0.18 -1.77 -16.56
C GLN A 97 0.19 -0.26 -16.81
N ILE A 98 -0.85 0.46 -16.38
CA ILE A 98 -0.99 1.90 -16.66
C ILE A 98 -0.15 2.74 -15.70
N ALA A 99 0.02 2.28 -14.46
CA ALA A 99 0.71 3.02 -13.41
C ALA A 99 1.81 2.15 -12.78
N PRO A 100 2.96 2.01 -13.48
CA PRO A 100 4.03 1.13 -13.05
C PRO A 100 4.67 1.66 -11.76
N ALA A 101 5.12 0.74 -10.91
CA ALA A 101 5.71 1.09 -9.62
C ALA A 101 6.92 2.04 -9.73
N GLU A 102 7.75 1.86 -10.76
CA GLU A 102 8.92 2.70 -11.02
C GLU A 102 8.57 4.18 -11.18
N GLU A 103 7.41 4.49 -11.79
CA GLU A 103 6.92 5.86 -11.92
C GLU A 103 6.63 6.46 -10.53
N PHE A 104 6.03 5.67 -9.64
CA PHE A 104 5.72 6.10 -8.28
C PHE A 104 6.98 6.25 -7.41
N ASP A 105 7.91 5.32 -7.53
CA ASP A 105 9.18 5.38 -6.80
C ASP A 105 9.98 6.63 -7.23
N THR A 106 10.04 6.90 -8.54
CA THR A 106 10.64 8.13 -9.10
C THR A 106 9.95 9.40 -8.60
N SER A 107 8.62 9.38 -8.55
CA SER A 107 7.82 10.49 -8.03
C SER A 107 8.14 10.77 -6.55
N LEU A 108 8.21 9.73 -5.71
CA LEU A 108 8.54 9.88 -4.29
C LEU A 108 9.96 10.41 -4.08
N VAL A 109 10.94 9.88 -4.81
CA VAL A 109 12.34 10.34 -4.79
C VAL A 109 12.42 11.82 -5.12
N THR A 110 11.75 12.24 -6.19
CA THR A 110 11.72 13.63 -6.63
C THR A 110 11.18 14.54 -5.52
N ARG A 111 10.09 14.15 -4.84
CA ARG A 111 9.52 14.94 -3.74
C ARG A 111 10.40 14.93 -2.49
N LEU A 112 11.08 13.84 -2.19
CA LEU A 112 12.06 13.77 -1.10
C LEU A 112 13.27 14.70 -1.38
N GLN A 113 13.78 14.71 -2.61
CA GLN A 113 14.86 15.60 -3.03
C GLN A 113 14.47 17.08 -2.90
N GLN A 114 13.22 17.42 -3.18
CA GLN A 114 12.70 18.78 -2.98
C GLN A 114 12.64 19.21 -1.51
N GLN A 115 12.64 18.26 -0.56
CA GLN A 115 12.72 18.58 0.87
C GLN A 115 14.17 18.81 1.35
N ILE A 116 15.19 18.62 0.50
CA ILE A 116 16.60 18.83 0.86
C ILE A 116 16.95 20.31 0.72
N PRO A 117 17.26 21.03 1.82
CA PRO A 117 17.69 22.42 1.73
C PRO A 117 19.00 22.55 0.93
N GLY A 118 19.02 23.38 -0.12
CA GLY A 118 20.26 23.76 -0.82
C GLY A 118 20.66 22.90 -2.02
N THR A 119 19.84 21.93 -2.44
CA THR A 119 20.12 21.15 -3.65
C THR A 119 19.52 21.86 -4.87
N GLU A 120 20.32 22.62 -5.62
CA GLU A 120 20.01 22.84 -7.04
C GLU A 120 20.08 21.46 -7.71
N VAL A 121 18.91 20.89 -8.03
CA VAL A 121 18.81 19.52 -8.54
C VAL A 121 19.43 19.46 -9.94
N ALA A 122 20.69 19.06 -10.02
CA ALA A 122 21.24 18.48 -11.24
C ALA A 122 20.66 17.06 -11.35
N VAL A 123 19.54 16.92 -12.06
CA VAL A 123 18.98 15.61 -12.39
C VAL A 123 20.01 14.91 -13.30
N ALA A 124 20.91 14.14 -12.70
CA ALA A 124 21.73 13.20 -13.45
C ALA A 124 20.78 12.11 -13.93
N ALA A 125 20.41 12.17 -15.21
CA ALA A 125 19.76 11.06 -15.87
C ALA A 125 20.59 9.79 -15.59
N VAL A 126 19.97 8.82 -14.91
CA VAL A 126 20.47 7.46 -14.89
C VAL A 126 20.30 6.95 -16.32
N VAL A 127 21.31 7.21 -17.14
CA VAL A 127 21.38 6.67 -18.48
C VAL A 127 21.69 5.20 -18.32
N ASP A 128 20.71 4.38 -18.68
CA ASP A 128 20.85 2.96 -18.94
C ASP A 128 21.84 2.79 -20.10
N ALA A 129 23.13 2.76 -19.78
CA ALA A 129 24.21 2.62 -20.75
C ALA A 129 24.42 1.15 -21.08
N ALA A 130 23.45 0.56 -21.77
CA ALA A 130 23.65 -0.65 -22.55
C ALA A 130 22.79 -0.59 -23.82
N LEU A 131 23.47 -0.56 -24.97
CA LEU A 131 22.97 -0.81 -26.34
C LEU A 131 22.20 0.33 -27.03
N ASP A 132 22.92 1.28 -27.65
CA ASP A 132 23.13 1.24 -29.10
C ASP A 132 24.04 2.38 -29.56
N GLY A 133 25.15 2.01 -30.20
CA GLY A 133 26.09 2.95 -30.77
C GLY A 133 25.70 3.31 -32.20
N SER A 134 25.01 4.43 -32.42
CA SER A 134 25.16 5.27 -33.62
C SER A 134 24.19 6.45 -33.62
N ALA A 135 24.69 7.65 -33.30
CA ALA A 135 24.13 8.89 -33.83
C ALA A 135 25.17 10.02 -33.79
N THR A 136 25.52 10.50 -34.98
CA THR A 136 26.32 11.70 -35.27
C THR A 136 25.59 13.00 -34.89
N PRO A 137 26.31 14.06 -34.46
CA PRO A 137 25.70 15.36 -34.15
C PRO A 137 25.62 16.26 -35.40
N THR A 138 24.50 16.98 -35.54
CA THR A 138 24.34 18.07 -36.51
C THR A 138 24.22 19.41 -35.77
N GLU A 139 24.87 20.42 -36.35
CA GLU A 139 25.14 21.78 -35.90
C GLU A 139 23.93 22.70 -35.58
N GLN A 140 24.17 23.52 -34.56
CA GLN A 140 23.93 24.99 -34.41
C GLN A 140 22.79 25.70 -35.14
N GLY A 141 22.05 26.53 -34.37
CA GLY A 141 21.32 27.67 -34.91
C GLY A 141 20.60 28.56 -33.88
N ALA A 142 21.19 29.75 -33.66
CA ALA A 142 20.57 31.04 -33.32
C ALA A 142 20.06 31.37 -31.90
N THR A 143 20.70 32.42 -31.38
CA THR A 143 20.46 33.24 -30.18
C THR A 143 19.33 34.26 -30.36
N THR A 144 18.56 34.52 -29.29
CA THR A 144 17.80 35.77 -29.12
C THR A 144 17.97 36.28 -27.69
N GLU A 145 18.56 37.46 -27.56
CA GLU A 145 18.77 38.20 -26.31
C GLU A 145 17.45 38.73 -25.74
N THR A 146 17.27 38.65 -24.41
CA THR A 146 16.20 39.31 -23.65
C THR A 146 16.84 40.03 -22.45
N PRO A 147 16.48 41.28 -22.12
CA PRO A 147 17.17 42.06 -21.10
C PRO A 147 16.81 41.59 -19.69
N ALA A 148 17.84 41.41 -18.87
CA ALA A 148 17.74 41.03 -17.46
C ALA A 148 17.29 42.22 -16.60
N ILE A 149 16.20 42.03 -15.84
CA ILE A 149 15.84 42.85 -14.68
C ILE A 149 16.64 42.28 -13.50
N VAL A 150 17.65 43.02 -13.06
CA VAL A 150 18.44 42.69 -11.87
C VAL A 150 17.61 43.05 -10.64
N ALA A 151 16.98 42.05 -10.04
CA ALA A 151 16.49 42.12 -8.68
C ALA A 151 17.60 41.59 -7.76
N GLU A 152 18.12 42.45 -6.87
CA GLU A 152 19.07 42.02 -5.84
C GLU A 152 18.38 40.99 -4.91
N PRO A 153 18.93 39.77 -4.78
CA PRO A 153 18.37 38.79 -3.86
C PRO A 153 18.66 39.23 -2.42
N VAL A 154 17.60 39.49 -1.66
CA VAL A 154 17.66 39.65 -0.21
C VAL A 154 18.09 38.30 0.39
N GLN A 155 19.38 38.14 0.66
CA GLN A 155 19.92 36.98 1.37
C GLN A 155 19.59 37.10 2.86
N THR A 156 18.43 36.61 3.27
CA THR A 156 18.18 36.26 4.68
C THR A 156 18.92 34.95 4.99
N SER A 157 20.13 35.06 5.52
CA SER A 157 20.87 33.95 6.13
C SER A 157 20.13 33.47 7.39
N VAL A 158 19.19 32.54 7.23
CA VAL A 158 18.61 31.79 8.34
C VAL A 158 19.68 30.78 8.78
N ALA A 159 20.03 30.78 10.08
CA ALA A 159 20.98 29.81 10.63
C ALA A 159 20.54 28.38 10.25
N ALA A 160 21.47 27.56 9.78
CA ALA A 160 21.18 26.20 9.36
C ALA A 160 20.46 25.44 10.49
N PRO A 161 19.34 24.77 10.20
CA PRO A 161 18.62 24.02 11.22
C PRO A 161 19.54 22.94 11.81
N SER A 162 19.69 22.93 13.13
CA SER A 162 20.32 21.82 13.85
C SER A 162 19.35 20.64 13.86
N GLY A 163 19.54 19.68 12.96
CA GLY A 163 18.62 18.54 12.79
C GLY A 163 19.09 17.53 11.74
N VAL A 164 18.36 16.42 11.60
CA VAL A 164 18.55 15.46 10.52
C VAL A 164 18.24 16.16 9.20
N THR A 165 19.21 16.12 8.29
CA THR A 165 19.07 16.57 6.90
C THR A 165 19.32 15.39 5.98
N PHE A 166 18.70 15.37 4.81
CA PHE A 166 18.98 14.33 3.82
C PHE A 166 20.18 14.76 2.97
N SER A 167 21.17 13.89 2.82
CA SER A 167 22.37 14.16 2.00
C SER A 167 22.21 13.71 0.56
N GLU A 168 21.53 12.58 0.36
CA GLU A 168 21.33 11.92 -0.92
C GLU A 168 20.03 11.13 -0.87
N VAL A 169 19.29 11.08 -1.97
CA VAL A 169 18.12 10.22 -2.13
C VAL A 169 18.39 9.29 -3.29
N ALA A 170 18.42 7.99 -3.01
CA ALA A 170 18.62 6.94 -3.99
C ALA A 170 17.42 5.98 -4.02
N THR A 171 17.19 5.36 -5.16
CA THR A 171 16.33 4.18 -5.29
C THR A 171 17.17 2.92 -5.15
N VAL A 172 16.61 1.91 -4.47
CA VAL A 172 17.19 0.57 -4.47
C VAL A 172 16.09 -0.43 -4.79
N GLN A 173 16.26 -1.14 -5.89
CA GLN A 173 15.43 -2.29 -6.24
C GLN A 173 15.62 -3.40 -5.21
N LYS A 174 14.63 -3.58 -4.34
CA LYS A 174 14.69 -4.52 -3.20
C LYS A 174 14.50 -5.99 -3.61
N LEU A 175 14.81 -6.36 -4.85
CA LEU A 175 14.78 -7.74 -5.32
C LEU A 175 15.95 -8.60 -4.76
N SER A 176 16.98 -7.99 -4.16
CA SER A 176 18.25 -8.71 -3.87
C SER A 176 18.87 -8.54 -2.48
N ALA A 177 18.40 -7.61 -1.63
CA ALA A 177 19.00 -7.41 -0.30
C ALA A 177 18.03 -7.88 0.81
N PRO A 178 18.26 -9.06 1.42
CA PRO A 178 17.53 -9.46 2.63
C PRO A 178 17.92 -8.61 3.85
N ASP A 179 19.06 -7.95 3.79
CA ASP A 179 19.63 -7.18 4.88
C ASP A 179 19.26 -5.71 4.74
N ALA A 180 18.81 -5.11 5.83
CA ALA A 180 18.50 -3.69 5.86
C ALA A 180 19.78 -2.86 5.66
N ILE A 181 19.64 -1.68 5.04
CA ILE A 181 20.77 -0.83 4.68
C ILE A 181 21.22 -0.08 5.93
N ASP A 182 22.49 -0.28 6.32
CA ASP A 182 23.09 0.44 7.43
C ASP A 182 23.23 1.93 7.09
N ASP A 183 22.90 2.77 8.06
CA ASP A 183 23.04 4.22 8.01
C ASP A 183 22.25 4.90 6.88
N ALA A 184 21.07 4.36 6.57
CA ALA A 184 20.15 4.94 5.60
C ALA A 184 18.71 4.96 6.12
N VAL A 185 17.97 6.00 5.76
CA VAL A 185 16.51 6.07 5.95
C VAL A 185 15.86 5.28 4.84
N GLU A 186 15.36 4.09 5.15
CA GLU A 186 14.63 3.26 4.21
C GLU A 186 13.14 3.61 4.22
N ILE A 187 12.56 3.87 3.05
CA ILE A 187 11.13 4.14 2.86
C ILE A 187 10.55 3.07 1.95
N SER A 188 9.60 2.29 2.45
CA SER A 188 8.83 1.32 1.65
C SER A 188 7.39 1.79 1.54
N THR A 189 6.86 1.87 0.33
CA THR A 189 5.48 2.30 0.07
C THR A 189 4.58 1.13 -0.31
N SER A 190 3.29 1.28 0.00
CA SER A 190 2.23 0.43 -0.51
C SER A 190 1.04 1.28 -0.93
N TYR A 191 0.52 1.01 -2.12
CA TYR A 191 -0.64 1.69 -2.69
C TYR A 191 -1.80 0.69 -2.72
N THR A 192 -2.95 1.04 -2.16
CA THR A 192 -4.09 0.12 -2.07
C THR A 192 -5.40 0.86 -2.31
N LEU A 193 -6.17 0.46 -3.31
CA LEU A 193 -7.56 0.85 -3.45
C LEU A 193 -8.43 0.10 -2.44
N SER A 194 -9.38 0.80 -1.82
CA SER A 194 -10.38 0.23 -0.92
C SER A 194 -11.22 -0.85 -1.60
N GLU A 195 -11.96 -1.63 -0.82
CA GLU A 195 -12.72 -2.79 -1.31
C GLU A 195 -13.72 -2.42 -2.42
N ASP A 196 -14.39 -1.28 -2.24
CA ASP A 196 -15.29 -0.66 -3.20
C ASP A 196 -14.56 0.23 -4.22
N SER A 197 -13.23 0.29 -4.16
CA SER A 197 -12.36 1.14 -4.99
C SER A 197 -12.70 2.64 -4.94
N SER A 198 -13.39 3.10 -3.90
CA SER A 198 -13.75 4.52 -3.75
C SER A 198 -12.62 5.37 -3.17
N VAL A 199 -11.67 4.78 -2.45
CA VAL A 199 -10.56 5.49 -1.81
C VAL A 199 -9.23 4.81 -2.14
N LEU A 200 -8.23 5.60 -2.53
CA LEU A 200 -6.83 5.19 -2.55
C LEU A 200 -6.21 5.42 -1.17
N ARG A 201 -5.59 4.38 -0.62
CA ARG A 201 -4.72 4.47 0.55
C ARG A 201 -3.27 4.29 0.13
N VAL A 202 -2.41 5.22 0.54
CA VAL A 202 -0.96 5.12 0.39
C VAL A 202 -0.34 5.04 1.77
N MET A 203 0.41 3.98 2.04
CA MET A 203 1.12 3.81 3.31
C MET A 203 2.62 3.78 3.05
N ALA A 204 3.38 4.60 3.77
CA ALA A 204 4.83 4.56 3.80
C ALA A 204 5.29 4.03 5.16
N TYR A 205 6.13 2.99 5.13
CA TYR A 205 6.84 2.46 6.28
C TYR A 205 8.26 3.00 6.22
N VAL A 206 8.66 3.74 7.25
CA VAL A 206 9.97 4.38 7.28
C VAL A 206 10.77 3.80 8.44
N THR A 207 11.99 3.39 8.16
CA THR A 207 12.92 2.86 9.15
C THR A 207 14.31 3.46 8.96
N TYR A 208 15.01 3.69 10.06
CA TYR A 208 16.45 3.97 10.02
C TYR A 208 17.15 3.07 11.04
N GLN A 209 18.26 2.49 10.62
CA GLN A 209 19.10 1.63 11.44
C GLN A 209 20.57 1.98 11.22
N SER A 210 21.36 1.91 12.29
CA SER A 210 22.81 2.07 12.20
C SER A 210 23.46 1.29 13.34
N PRO A 211 24.56 0.56 13.08
CA PRO A 211 25.34 -0.09 14.14
C PRO A 211 25.90 0.91 15.17
N GLN A 212 26.10 2.17 14.78
CA GLN A 212 26.64 3.23 15.63
C GLN A 212 25.56 3.88 16.51
N THR A 213 24.28 3.80 16.10
CA THR A 213 23.13 4.29 16.87
C THR A 213 22.19 3.13 17.17
N PRO A 214 22.55 2.27 18.16
CA PRO A 214 21.70 1.13 18.52
C PRO A 214 20.34 1.62 19.02
N TYR A 215 19.31 0.81 18.79
CA TYR A 215 17.99 1.10 19.31
C TYR A 215 17.99 1.22 20.83
N VAL A 216 17.44 2.33 21.32
CA VAL A 216 17.15 2.57 22.73
C VAL A 216 15.66 2.79 22.85
N THR A 217 14.97 1.91 23.58
CA THR A 217 13.53 2.06 23.76
C THR A 217 13.22 3.37 24.49
N PRO A 218 12.35 4.24 23.94
CA PRO A 218 11.94 5.46 24.60
C PRO A 218 10.86 5.21 25.66
N TYR A 219 10.42 3.96 25.83
CA TYR A 219 9.34 3.57 26.72
C TYR A 219 9.85 3.13 28.09
N ALA A 220 9.07 3.48 29.12
CA ALA A 220 9.30 2.99 30.48
C ALA A 220 8.51 1.70 30.72
N PHE A 221 9.15 0.72 31.35
CA PHE A 221 8.51 -0.56 31.69
C PHE A 221 8.61 -0.80 33.21
N GLU A 222 7.51 -1.23 33.82
CA GLU A 222 7.48 -1.72 35.21
C GLU A 222 8.10 -3.13 35.27
N GLY A 223 9.40 -3.24 35.02
CA GLY A 223 10.13 -4.51 35.05
C GLY A 223 11.21 -4.62 33.98
N SER A 224 11.41 -5.82 33.46
CA SER A 224 12.34 -6.04 32.36
C SER A 224 11.77 -5.50 31.05
N VAL A 225 12.60 -4.80 30.28
CA VAL A 225 12.29 -4.37 28.91
C VAL A 225 11.92 -5.61 28.07
N PRO A 226 10.74 -5.64 27.41
CA PRO A 226 10.34 -6.74 26.54
C PRO A 226 11.42 -7.03 25.50
N ARG A 227 11.61 -8.31 25.13
CA ARG A 227 12.63 -8.68 24.14
C ARG A 227 12.46 -7.95 22.80
N ALA A 228 11.22 -7.71 22.38
CA ALA A 228 10.89 -6.94 21.17
C ALA A 228 11.38 -5.48 21.21
N GLU A 229 11.68 -4.97 22.41
CA GLU A 229 12.12 -3.60 22.70
C GLU A 229 13.61 -3.55 23.08
N GLN A 230 14.36 -4.64 22.90
CA GLN A 230 15.82 -4.69 23.08
C GLN A 230 16.57 -4.55 21.76
N GLU A 231 15.90 -4.78 20.64
CA GLU A 231 16.50 -4.83 19.30
C GLU A 231 15.59 -4.14 18.26
N GLY A 232 16.17 -3.82 17.12
CA GLY A 232 15.48 -3.28 15.95
C GLY A 232 16.05 -1.95 15.48
N PRO A 233 15.33 -1.26 14.58
CA PRO A 233 15.81 -0.01 14.01
C PRO A 233 15.76 1.11 15.06
N ALA A 234 16.71 2.05 14.96
CA ALA A 234 16.78 3.23 15.80
C ALA A 234 15.57 4.15 15.60
N TYR A 235 14.99 4.14 14.40
CA TYR A 235 13.76 4.82 14.06
C TYR A 235 12.81 3.91 13.28
N ARG A 236 11.52 4.06 13.56
CA ARG A 236 10.45 3.43 12.78
C ARG A 236 9.19 4.27 12.87
N ASN A 237 8.54 4.59 11.75
CA ASN A 237 7.20 5.16 11.78
C ASN A 237 6.38 4.77 10.54
N THR A 238 5.10 5.09 10.56
CA THR A 238 4.17 4.87 9.46
C THR A 238 3.44 6.16 9.10
N PHE A 239 3.34 6.42 7.80
CA PHE A 239 2.69 7.59 7.23
C PHE A 239 1.58 7.09 6.32
N THR A 240 0.33 7.46 6.61
CA THR A 240 -0.83 7.01 5.85
C THR A 240 -1.54 8.19 5.20
N TYR A 241 -1.75 8.11 3.90
CA TYR A 241 -2.53 9.03 3.12
C TYR A 241 -3.80 8.35 2.63
N TYR A 242 -4.93 9.03 2.73
CA TYR A 242 -6.20 8.65 2.12
C TYR A 242 -6.58 9.69 1.06
N SER A 243 -6.91 9.25 -0.16
CA SER A 243 -7.47 10.12 -1.18
C SER A 243 -8.85 10.63 -0.80
N ASP A 244 -9.36 11.56 -1.59
CA ASP A 244 -10.80 11.86 -1.59
C ASP A 244 -11.60 10.61 -1.99
N GLN A 245 -12.81 10.48 -1.43
CA GLN A 245 -13.70 9.37 -1.76
C GLN A 245 -14.42 9.65 -3.08
N LEU A 246 -14.26 8.76 -4.06
CA LEU A 246 -15.04 8.82 -5.29
C LEU A 246 -16.52 8.55 -5.00
N PRO A 247 -17.43 9.34 -5.59
CA PRO A 247 -18.86 9.13 -5.42
C PRO A 247 -19.26 7.80 -6.06
N ALA A 248 -20.12 7.04 -5.37
CA ALA A 248 -20.69 5.83 -5.95
C ALA A 248 -21.42 6.18 -7.27
N PRO A 249 -21.20 5.42 -8.35
CA PRO A 249 -21.82 5.71 -9.63
C PRO A 249 -23.33 5.45 -9.54
N THR A 250 -24.13 6.35 -10.12
CA THR A 250 -25.56 6.12 -10.32
C THR A 250 -25.75 5.21 -11.51
N LEU A 251 -26.58 4.17 -11.40
CA LEU A 251 -26.86 3.25 -12.50
C LEU A 251 -27.66 3.93 -13.63
N THR A 252 -26.95 4.50 -14.61
CA THR A 252 -27.58 4.99 -15.84
C THR A 252 -27.82 3.84 -16.83
N PRO A 253 -28.72 4.00 -17.83
CA PRO A 253 -28.91 2.99 -18.87
C PRO A 253 -27.60 2.59 -19.56
N GLU A 254 -26.71 3.55 -19.80
CA GLU A 254 -25.41 3.31 -20.45
C GLU A 254 -24.47 2.50 -19.55
N LEU A 255 -24.48 2.74 -18.23
CA LEU A 255 -23.72 1.93 -17.28
C LEU A 255 -24.27 0.52 -17.17
N ARG A 256 -25.60 0.36 -17.24
CA ARG A 256 -26.25 -0.96 -17.28
C ARG A 256 -25.82 -1.76 -18.50
N ASP A 257 -25.85 -1.14 -19.69
CA ASP A 257 -25.43 -1.79 -20.93
C ASP A 257 -23.95 -2.19 -20.88
N ARG A 258 -23.09 -1.34 -20.31
CA ARG A 258 -21.67 -1.66 -20.09
C ARG A 258 -21.48 -2.80 -19.09
N LEU A 259 -22.28 -2.87 -18.03
CA LEU A 259 -22.22 -3.95 -17.05
C LEU A 259 -22.61 -5.28 -17.70
N ILE A 260 -23.72 -5.30 -18.44
CA ILE A 260 -24.20 -6.47 -19.20
C ILE A 260 -23.13 -6.95 -20.18
N ALA A 261 -22.54 -6.03 -20.95
CA ALA A 261 -21.46 -6.34 -21.89
C ALA A 261 -20.23 -6.93 -21.16
N SER A 262 -19.88 -6.38 -19.99
CA SER A 262 -18.77 -6.87 -19.17
C SER A 262 -19.02 -8.27 -18.62
N VAL A 263 -20.24 -8.58 -18.19
CA VAL A 263 -20.65 -9.92 -17.73
C VAL A 263 -20.54 -10.93 -18.87
N GLN A 264 -21.08 -10.59 -20.05
CA GLN A 264 -21.01 -11.45 -21.23
C GLN A 264 -19.58 -11.68 -21.69
N GLN A 265 -18.74 -10.64 -21.70
CA GLN A 265 -17.34 -10.75 -22.08
C GLN A 265 -16.57 -11.65 -21.11
N GLY A 266 -16.78 -11.50 -19.80
CA GLY A 266 -16.16 -12.37 -18.80
C GLY A 266 -16.65 -13.82 -18.90
N ALA A 267 -17.88 -14.06 -19.34
CA ALA A 267 -18.40 -15.42 -19.49
C ALA A 267 -17.78 -16.19 -20.67
N ARG A 268 -17.15 -15.51 -21.64
CA ARG A 268 -16.57 -16.17 -22.81
C ARG A 268 -15.37 -17.06 -22.44
N ASP A 269 -15.24 -18.18 -23.16
CA ASP A 269 -14.08 -19.07 -23.07
C ASP A 269 -12.87 -18.53 -23.85
N GLU A 270 -11.76 -19.27 -23.85
CA GLU A 270 -10.53 -18.92 -24.60
C GLU A 270 -10.76 -18.79 -26.11
N ALA A 271 -11.78 -19.47 -26.65
CA ALA A 271 -12.18 -19.38 -28.05
C ALA A 271 -13.17 -18.23 -28.31
N GLY A 272 -13.52 -17.45 -27.28
CA GLY A 272 -14.45 -16.33 -27.36
C GLY A 272 -15.93 -16.75 -27.39
N ASN A 273 -16.25 -18.02 -27.16
CA ASN A 273 -17.63 -18.51 -27.17
C ASN A 273 -18.28 -18.34 -25.80
N LEU A 274 -19.58 -18.04 -25.80
CA LEU A 274 -20.38 -18.05 -24.57
C LEU A 274 -20.58 -19.49 -24.07
N PRO A 275 -20.78 -19.69 -22.76
CA PRO A 275 -21.02 -21.01 -22.21
C PRO A 275 -22.27 -21.64 -22.82
N VAL A 276 -22.24 -22.95 -23.05
CA VAL A 276 -23.35 -23.69 -23.66
C VAL A 276 -24.55 -23.67 -22.72
N GLU A 277 -25.75 -23.45 -23.28
CA GLU A 277 -26.99 -23.45 -22.51
C GLU A 277 -27.13 -24.74 -21.67
N GLY A 278 -27.54 -24.58 -20.41
CA GLY A 278 -27.72 -25.68 -19.46
C GLY A 278 -26.47 -26.07 -18.66
N THR A 279 -25.28 -25.56 -19.01
CA THR A 279 -24.09 -25.77 -18.17
C THR A 279 -24.17 -25.00 -16.85
N THR A 280 -23.27 -25.29 -15.91
CA THR A 280 -23.19 -24.56 -14.65
C THR A 280 -22.72 -23.12 -14.89
N GLU A 281 -21.81 -22.94 -15.84
CA GLU A 281 -21.24 -21.65 -16.26
C GLU A 281 -22.31 -20.77 -16.92
N TYR A 282 -23.17 -21.33 -17.77
CA TYR A 282 -24.29 -20.60 -18.38
C TYR A 282 -25.28 -20.11 -17.31
N ARG A 283 -25.64 -20.99 -16.35
CA ARG A 283 -26.53 -20.61 -15.25
C ARG A 283 -25.92 -19.54 -14.33
N ALA A 284 -24.61 -19.57 -14.14
CA ALA A 284 -23.90 -18.52 -13.40
C ALA A 284 -23.94 -17.19 -14.17
N MET A 285 -23.67 -17.20 -15.48
CA MET A 285 -23.76 -16.03 -16.34
C MET A 285 -25.18 -15.43 -16.36
N GLU A 286 -26.22 -16.24 -16.55
CA GLU A 286 -27.62 -15.76 -16.56
C GLU A 286 -28.00 -15.10 -15.22
N ARG A 287 -27.54 -15.66 -14.09
CA ARG A 287 -27.76 -15.04 -12.78
C ARG A 287 -27.05 -13.69 -12.65
N GLU A 288 -25.81 -13.58 -13.14
CA GLU A 288 -25.11 -12.28 -13.18
C GLU A 288 -25.82 -11.28 -14.10
N LEU A 289 -26.39 -11.72 -15.22
CA LEU A 289 -27.16 -10.87 -16.13
C LEU A 289 -28.49 -10.42 -15.52
N GLU A 290 -29.15 -11.28 -14.77
CA GLU A 290 -30.36 -10.94 -14.00
C GLU A 290 -30.05 -9.86 -12.96
N ASN A 291 -28.98 -10.07 -12.18
CA ASN A 291 -28.52 -9.07 -11.20
C ASN A 291 -28.12 -7.75 -11.86
N ALA A 292 -27.42 -7.79 -13.01
CA ALA A 292 -27.03 -6.59 -13.75
C ALA A 292 -28.22 -5.83 -14.35
N ARG A 293 -29.39 -6.46 -14.47
CA ARG A 293 -30.63 -5.83 -14.91
C ARG A 293 -31.42 -5.22 -13.75
N ASP A 294 -31.10 -5.57 -12.51
CA ASP A 294 -31.67 -4.91 -11.33
C ASP A 294 -31.28 -3.43 -11.33
N ASP A 295 -32.09 -2.60 -10.68
CA ASP A 295 -31.86 -1.15 -10.59
C ASP A 295 -30.84 -0.79 -9.50
N GLU A 296 -30.23 -1.79 -8.85
CA GLU A 296 -29.25 -1.64 -7.79
C GLU A 296 -27.86 -2.14 -8.20
N LEU A 297 -26.82 -1.35 -7.92
CA LEU A 297 -25.44 -1.78 -8.08
C LEU A 297 -24.94 -2.47 -6.81
N THR A 298 -24.43 -3.67 -6.95
CA THR A 298 -23.70 -4.35 -5.88
C THR A 298 -22.37 -3.65 -5.60
N LYS A 299 -21.79 -3.83 -4.40
CA LYS A 299 -20.47 -3.29 -4.05
C LYS A 299 -19.36 -3.69 -5.03
N SER A 300 -19.42 -4.92 -5.55
CA SER A 300 -18.46 -5.43 -6.52
C SER A 300 -18.56 -4.71 -7.87
N GLU A 301 -19.77 -4.34 -8.30
CA GLU A 301 -19.99 -3.62 -9.55
C GLU A 301 -19.59 -2.14 -9.41
N ILE A 302 -19.91 -1.51 -8.26
CA ILE A 302 -19.38 -0.19 -7.90
C ILE A 302 -17.85 -0.19 -8.00
N ALA A 303 -17.18 -1.19 -7.41
CA ALA A 303 -15.72 -1.31 -7.45
C ALA A 303 -15.17 -1.40 -8.87
N ILE A 304 -15.85 -2.11 -9.78
CA ILE A 304 -15.43 -2.20 -11.19
C ILE A 304 -15.50 -0.82 -11.86
N PHE A 305 -16.61 -0.11 -11.69
CA PHE A 305 -16.77 1.23 -12.28
C PHE A 305 -15.81 2.25 -11.68
N LEU A 306 -15.63 2.26 -10.36
CA LEU A 306 -14.71 3.18 -9.72
C LEU A 306 -13.25 2.86 -10.07
N THR A 307 -12.87 1.59 -10.24
CA THR A 307 -11.53 1.25 -10.76
C THR A 307 -11.32 1.83 -12.15
N ARG A 308 -12.32 1.76 -13.04
CA ARG A 308 -12.21 2.38 -14.37
C ARG A 308 -12.12 3.90 -14.30
N GLU A 309 -12.76 4.54 -13.32
CA GLU A 309 -12.62 5.98 -13.11
C GLU A 309 -11.19 6.34 -12.66
N TRP A 310 -10.58 5.54 -11.78
CA TRP A 310 -9.16 5.71 -11.43
C TRP A 310 -8.22 5.56 -12.61
N LEU A 311 -8.56 4.72 -13.60
CA LEU A 311 -7.77 4.45 -14.81
C LEU A 311 -8.09 5.37 -15.98
N ARG A 312 -9.11 6.21 -15.84
CA ARG A 312 -9.54 7.12 -16.88
C ARG A 312 -8.44 8.13 -17.22
N ASP A 313 -8.41 8.52 -18.49
CA ASP A 313 -7.50 9.55 -19.00
C ASP A 313 -6.03 9.24 -18.65
N ASP A 314 -5.63 7.98 -18.90
CA ASP A 314 -4.30 7.44 -18.54
C ASP A 314 -4.05 7.58 -17.03
N ALA A 315 -4.98 7.12 -16.21
CA ALA A 315 -4.91 7.18 -14.76
C ALA A 315 -4.54 8.56 -14.16
N ALA A 316 -4.93 9.66 -14.81
CA ALA A 316 -4.54 11.02 -14.40
C ALA A 316 -4.92 11.33 -12.95
N LEU A 317 -6.12 10.93 -12.53
CA LEU A 317 -6.60 11.08 -11.16
C LEU A 317 -5.73 10.28 -10.16
N LEU A 318 -5.42 9.02 -10.49
CA LEU A 318 -4.59 8.17 -9.62
C LEU A 318 -3.21 8.78 -9.41
N ARG A 319 -2.56 9.23 -10.49
CA ARG A 319 -1.24 9.88 -10.44
C ARG A 319 -1.28 11.19 -9.64
N GLN A 320 -2.36 11.98 -9.78
CA GLN A 320 -2.55 13.19 -8.99
C GLN A 320 -2.64 12.90 -7.49
N GLU A 321 -3.43 11.91 -7.08
CA GLU A 321 -3.57 11.54 -5.67
C GLU A 321 -2.29 10.94 -5.10
N ILE A 322 -1.55 10.14 -5.88
CA ILE A 322 -0.24 9.62 -5.48
C ILE A 322 0.78 10.75 -5.31
N ALA A 323 0.79 11.75 -6.20
CA ALA A 323 1.65 12.91 -6.06
C ALA A 323 1.36 13.68 -4.75
N LYS A 324 0.08 13.89 -4.41
CA LYS A 324 -0.32 14.48 -3.11
C LYS A 324 0.13 13.62 -1.93
N ALA A 325 0.03 12.29 -2.04
CA ALA A 325 0.51 11.37 -1.02
C ALA A 325 2.03 11.47 -0.83
N HIS A 326 2.80 11.57 -1.91
CA HIS A 326 4.25 11.72 -1.86
C HIS A 326 4.69 13.07 -1.26
N ASP A 327 3.98 14.16 -1.54
CA ASP A 327 4.21 15.44 -0.85
C ASP A 327 4.02 15.31 0.65
N PHE A 328 2.91 14.68 1.06
CA PHE A 328 2.63 14.41 2.46
C PHE A 328 3.75 13.55 3.09
N ILE A 329 4.12 12.43 2.48
CA ILE A 329 5.16 11.53 3.01
C ILE A 329 6.48 12.28 3.13
N ALA A 330 6.96 12.93 2.06
CA ALA A 330 8.25 13.60 2.06
C ALA A 330 8.33 14.69 3.16
N ARG A 331 7.29 15.52 3.28
CA ARG A 331 7.25 16.59 4.29
C ARG A 331 7.22 16.07 5.71
N TYR A 332 6.34 15.10 6.01
CA TYR A 332 6.15 14.65 7.39
C TYR A 332 7.20 13.63 7.84
N VAL A 333 7.86 12.91 6.93
CA VAL A 333 9.05 12.11 7.26
C VAL A 333 10.19 13.02 7.73
N ALA A 334 10.48 14.09 6.99
CA ALA A 334 11.50 15.06 7.39
C ALA A 334 11.19 15.71 8.74
N LEU A 335 9.92 16.06 8.99
CA LEU A 335 9.47 16.62 10.26
C LEU A 335 9.61 15.62 11.42
N ASP A 336 9.20 14.36 11.24
CA ASP A 336 9.19 13.35 12.30
C ASP A 336 10.59 12.84 12.65
N LEU A 337 11.50 12.73 11.67
CA LEU A 337 12.92 12.43 11.93
C LEU A 337 13.60 13.52 12.77
N ASN A 338 13.05 14.72 12.80
CA ASN A 338 13.49 15.83 13.64
C ASN A 338 12.67 15.95 14.94
N SER A 339 11.80 14.99 15.23
CA SER A 339 10.97 14.96 16.44
C SER A 339 11.49 13.96 17.46
N THR A 340 11.61 14.40 18.71
CA THR A 340 11.93 13.53 19.85
C THR A 340 10.68 13.16 20.66
N ALA A 341 9.48 13.42 20.14
CA ALA A 341 8.24 13.24 20.88
C ALA A 341 7.89 11.75 21.02
N VAL A 342 7.95 11.21 22.24
CA VAL A 342 7.60 9.80 22.52
C VAL A 342 6.09 9.58 22.45
N PRO A 343 5.59 8.67 21.60
CA PRO A 343 4.17 8.32 21.56
C PRO A 343 3.68 7.67 22.86
N SER A 344 2.39 7.73 23.15
CA SER A 344 1.77 7.04 24.29
C SER A 344 0.63 6.14 23.80
N LEU A 345 0.30 5.08 24.53
CA LEU A 345 -0.90 4.30 24.24
C LEU A 345 -2.19 5.04 24.62
N ASP A 346 -2.10 5.94 25.60
CA ASP A 346 -3.25 6.65 26.20
C ASP A 346 -3.31 8.13 25.78
N GLY A 347 -2.55 8.52 24.76
CA GLY A 347 -2.56 9.89 24.27
C GLY A 347 -3.81 10.23 23.47
N THR A 348 -3.85 11.45 22.93
CA THR A 348 -4.95 11.92 22.09
C THR A 348 -4.42 12.34 20.73
N ASP A 349 -5.22 12.11 19.69
CA ASP A 349 -4.83 12.49 18.33
C ASP A 349 -4.56 13.99 18.26
N GLN A 350 -3.38 14.35 17.77
CA GLN A 350 -2.98 15.74 17.60
C GLN A 350 -3.22 16.15 16.14
N ARG A 351 -4.09 17.12 15.91
CA ARG A 351 -4.22 17.76 14.60
C ARG A 351 -3.00 18.68 14.39
N ILE A 352 -2.22 18.39 13.34
CA ILE A 352 -1.02 19.13 12.99
C ILE A 352 -1.36 20.28 12.04
N GLU A 353 -2.18 20.00 11.03
CA GLU A 353 -2.51 20.95 9.97
C GLU A 353 -3.92 20.69 9.43
N THR A 354 -4.57 21.75 8.96
CA THR A 354 -5.76 21.69 8.11
C THR A 354 -5.46 22.46 6.83
N MET A 355 -5.59 21.80 5.69
CA MET A 355 -5.35 22.38 4.37
C MET A 355 -6.62 23.11 3.86
N ALA A 356 -6.49 23.84 2.76
CA ALA A 356 -7.58 24.65 2.19
C ALA A 356 -8.78 23.81 1.69
N ASP A 357 -8.53 22.55 1.31
CA ASP A 357 -9.54 21.55 0.92
C ASP A 357 -10.13 20.80 2.14
N GLU A 358 -9.96 21.35 3.34
CA GLU A 358 -10.38 20.75 4.63
C GLU A 358 -9.67 19.43 4.99
N ARG A 359 -8.69 19.00 4.19
CA ARG A 359 -7.84 17.85 4.52
C ARG A 359 -7.10 18.12 5.82
N THR A 360 -7.10 17.14 6.70
CA THR A 360 -6.39 17.23 7.98
C THR A 360 -5.20 16.29 8.00
N VAL A 361 -4.10 16.77 8.57
CA VAL A 361 -2.98 15.92 8.96
C VAL A 361 -3.00 15.78 10.47
N ARG A 362 -2.97 14.54 10.94
CA ARG A 362 -3.00 14.21 12.36
C ARG A 362 -1.83 13.30 12.71
N ARG A 363 -1.29 13.49 13.90
CA ARG A 363 -0.42 12.52 14.57
C ARG A 363 -1.28 11.69 15.52
N ILE A 364 -1.29 10.38 15.33
CA ILE A 364 -2.12 9.47 16.13
C ILE A 364 -1.60 9.43 17.55
N GLY A 365 -2.48 9.62 18.52
CA GLY A 365 -2.09 9.76 19.92
C GLY A 365 -2.22 8.50 20.77
N ALA A 366 -2.97 7.49 20.29
CA ALA A 366 -3.34 6.32 21.09
C ALA A 366 -3.16 4.99 20.34
N GLY A 367 -3.06 3.93 21.12
CA GLY A 367 -2.99 2.55 20.64
C GLY A 367 -1.69 2.17 19.93
N VAL A 368 -1.68 1.00 19.29
CA VAL A 368 -0.48 0.42 18.67
C VAL A 368 0.10 1.24 17.51
N VAL A 369 -0.68 2.15 16.94
CA VAL A 369 -0.26 3.06 15.87
C VAL A 369 0.04 4.48 16.37
N ALA A 370 0.09 4.71 17.69
CA ALA A 370 0.45 6.02 18.23
C ALA A 370 1.82 6.46 17.71
N GLY A 371 1.93 7.75 17.37
CA GLY A 371 3.09 8.35 16.71
C GLY A 371 3.01 8.40 15.18
N SER A 372 2.16 7.57 14.56
CA SER A 372 1.96 7.59 13.11
C SER A 372 1.29 8.87 12.62
N TYR A 373 1.54 9.21 11.36
CA TYR A 373 0.93 10.36 10.70
C TYR A 373 -0.16 9.89 9.75
N VAL A 374 -1.30 10.57 9.78
CA VAL A 374 -2.44 10.28 8.90
C VAL A 374 -2.90 11.58 8.22
N SER A 375 -2.93 11.58 6.90
CA SER A 375 -3.60 12.58 6.07
C SER A 375 -4.95 12.04 5.62
N SER A 376 -6.02 12.71 6.03
CA SER A 376 -7.39 12.35 5.69
C SER A 376 -8.12 13.55 5.09
N PRO A 377 -8.93 13.35 4.03
CA PRO A 377 -9.75 14.42 3.47
C PRO A 377 -10.79 14.93 4.49
N GLY A 378 -11.29 16.14 4.25
CA GLY A 378 -12.36 16.72 5.05
C GLY A 378 -13.64 15.86 5.00
N GLY A 379 -14.38 15.80 6.11
CA GLY A 379 -15.72 15.18 6.14
C GLY A 379 -15.79 13.65 6.06
N VAL A 380 -14.68 12.92 5.93
CA VAL A 380 -14.71 11.45 5.91
C VAL A 380 -14.85 10.89 7.33
N GLY A 381 -16.04 10.39 7.64
CA GLY A 381 -16.38 9.83 8.96
C GLY A 381 -15.98 8.36 9.17
N SER A 382 -15.79 7.60 8.09
CA SER A 382 -15.37 6.19 8.13
C SER A 382 -14.79 5.77 6.80
N PHE A 383 -13.71 4.99 6.81
CA PHE A 383 -13.16 4.40 5.59
C PHE A 383 -13.75 3.01 5.35
N SER A 384 -13.93 2.67 4.07
CA SER A 384 -14.18 1.31 3.62
C SER A 384 -13.07 0.36 4.08
N THR A 385 -13.41 -0.91 4.28
CA THR A 385 -12.46 -1.94 4.70
C THR A 385 -11.34 -2.10 3.68
N TYR A 386 -10.10 -2.19 4.16
CA TYR A 386 -8.94 -2.58 3.35
C TYR A 386 -8.63 -4.05 3.65
N GLY A 387 -9.32 -4.96 2.98
CA GLY A 387 -9.06 -6.39 3.09
C GLY A 387 -7.79 -6.76 2.34
N ASN A 388 -6.90 -7.59 2.92
CA ASN A 388 -5.72 -8.11 2.23
C ASN A 388 -6.06 -9.26 1.25
N ALA A 389 -7.16 -9.10 0.51
CA ALA A 389 -7.75 -10.18 -0.26
C ALA A 389 -6.89 -10.63 -1.44
N VAL A 390 -5.98 -9.79 -1.95
CA VAL A 390 -5.01 -10.24 -2.96
C VAL A 390 -4.00 -11.22 -2.36
N ALA A 391 -3.43 -10.91 -1.19
CA ALA A 391 -2.51 -11.85 -0.52
C ALA A 391 -3.23 -13.14 -0.11
N ILE A 392 -4.46 -13.01 0.40
CA ILE A 392 -5.31 -14.16 0.73
C ILE A 392 -5.64 -14.96 -0.54
N SER A 393 -6.08 -14.33 -1.62
CA SER A 393 -6.40 -14.97 -2.90
C SER A 393 -5.20 -15.66 -3.52
N ARG A 394 -4.00 -15.05 -3.50
CA ARG A 394 -2.76 -15.69 -3.96
C ARG A 394 -2.40 -16.90 -3.08
N SER A 395 -2.52 -16.77 -1.76
CA SER A 395 -2.31 -17.88 -0.82
C SER A 395 -3.29 -19.04 -1.09
N HIS A 396 -4.58 -18.75 -1.32
CA HIS A 396 -5.58 -19.75 -1.66
C HIS A 396 -5.39 -20.35 -3.05
N ALA A 397 -4.99 -19.57 -4.06
CA ALA A 397 -4.68 -20.07 -5.39
C ALA A 397 -3.50 -21.05 -5.34
N ASN A 398 -2.40 -20.65 -4.70
CA ASN A 398 -1.24 -21.52 -4.47
C ASN A 398 -1.62 -22.79 -3.71
N ARG A 399 -2.48 -22.67 -2.70
CA ARG A 399 -3.00 -23.83 -1.95
C ARG A 399 -3.88 -24.73 -2.81
N ALA A 400 -4.75 -24.18 -3.64
CA ALA A 400 -5.62 -24.94 -4.53
C ALA A 400 -4.81 -25.68 -5.59
N ASP A 401 -3.78 -25.05 -6.16
CA ASP A 401 -2.89 -25.68 -7.12
C ASP A 401 -2.05 -26.78 -6.47
N ALA A 402 -1.51 -26.54 -5.27
CA ALA A 402 -0.84 -27.57 -4.48
C ALA A 402 -1.74 -28.78 -4.20
N LEU A 403 -3.03 -28.56 -3.88
CA LEU A 403 -4.01 -29.64 -3.67
C LEU A 403 -4.33 -30.40 -4.97
N ARG A 404 -4.47 -29.69 -6.09
CA ARG A 404 -4.68 -30.33 -7.42
C ARG A 404 -3.49 -31.19 -7.80
N ASP A 405 -2.27 -30.72 -7.55
CA ASP A 405 -1.05 -31.44 -7.87
C ASP A 405 -0.87 -32.67 -6.96
N ALA A 406 -1.18 -32.55 -5.67
CA ALA A 406 -1.23 -33.68 -4.75
C ALA A 406 -2.25 -34.75 -5.22
N ALA A 407 -3.46 -34.34 -5.59
CA ALA A 407 -4.49 -35.27 -6.09
C ALA A 407 -4.10 -35.94 -7.42
N ARG A 408 -3.42 -35.21 -8.32
CA ARG A 408 -2.87 -35.77 -9.57
C ARG A 408 -1.76 -36.78 -9.27
N ALA A 409 -0.89 -36.50 -8.30
CA ALA A 409 0.19 -37.41 -7.89
C ALA A 409 -0.38 -38.72 -7.31
N GLU A 410 -1.40 -38.65 -6.45
CA GLU A 410 -2.07 -39.83 -5.89
C GLU A 410 -2.75 -40.70 -6.96
N ARG A 411 -3.40 -40.08 -7.95
CA ARG A 411 -3.99 -40.79 -9.10
C ARG A 411 -2.95 -41.48 -9.98
N ARG A 412 -1.72 -40.96 -10.04
CA ARG A 412 -0.60 -41.60 -10.75
C ARG A 412 -0.03 -42.76 -9.95
N ALA A 413 0.06 -42.64 -8.63
CA ALA A 413 0.57 -43.69 -7.75
C ALA A 413 -0.36 -44.91 -7.61
N SER A 414 -1.66 -44.73 -7.89
CA SER A 414 -2.68 -45.79 -7.85
C SER A 414 -2.88 -46.54 -9.17
N ARG A 415 -2.12 -46.19 -10.22
CA ARG A 415 -2.07 -46.90 -11.50
C ARG A 415 -0.77 -47.68 -11.61
#